data_AF-A0A8J7ZDZ7-F1
#
_entry.id   AF-A0A8J7ZDZ7-F1
#
_cell.length_a   1.000
_cell.length_b   1.000
_cell.length_c   1.000
_cell.angle_alpha   90.00
_cell.angle_beta   90.00
_cell.angle_gamma   90.00
#
_symmetry.space_group_name_H-M   'P 1'
#
loop_
_entity.id
_entity.type
_entity.pdbx_description
1 polymer ?
#
loop_
_entity_poly.entity_id
_entity_poly.type
_entity_poly.pdbx_seq_one_letter_code
_entity_poly.pdbx_strand_id
1 'polypeptide(L)'
;MSSESGNVLVSTYADRFGEPFTSDEVYGYWLFVVGVVAAIVGMALFLTSMGDGRTGTRGIAYLLAGSGLAAALAGLVVGQSFHANAKRLVYVGLVVCLAAMAWFTTVFPADWALDSSGAQTVVLVYTLGLALITVSGAIAPISVGQSRARLAVEERLHAARADDEADANTIAALEETVDERESRIEELEASLQEARERAETSDASATEARREAEAAEASAADARSEAETTEASLAEVTAHVEALEDSSATFDVYRDKAGKWRWRLVHQNGNIIATSGESYSNDRNARRGMRSVKRNSLGAAVVWQRDEEEPEPVPDPVAEDPSASFELYRDANDEYRWRLRHDNGEIIAAATRGFASKAGARESVDAVSEYVAPADYLEFDPAGIEVYEDVVGEYRWRLVARNGNILGDSGEGYASRSNARRAADRFQEATGDAEVDTESGVRFETSTDAAGGHRWRLVAANGEPIADSGEGYSSRSALTDAIDRVRDLAPQADRLTIAAAVIEVHEDGSGEFRWRLRHRNGTILGTSGEGYASRSGAVDAVNGVKRHAPNAPVEGDATGGSEDDAADEPESDAA
;
A
#
# COMPACT_ATOMS: atom_id res chain seq x y z
N MET A 1 -38.68 18.48 -74.28
CA MET A 1 -38.20 17.86 -75.53
C MET A 1 -38.99 18.46 -76.68
N SER A 2 -38.51 19.58 -77.20
CA SER A 2 -39.10 20.25 -78.36
C SER A 2 -38.00 20.39 -79.38
N SER A 3 -38.24 19.76 -80.51
CA SER A 3 -37.47 19.82 -81.74
C SER A 3 -37.41 21.26 -82.25
N GLU A 4 -36.40 22.01 -81.85
CA GLU A 4 -35.89 23.05 -82.75
C GLU A 4 -34.94 22.36 -83.69
N SER A 5 -35.29 22.40 -84.96
CA SER A 5 -34.50 22.03 -86.13
C SER A 5 -33.08 22.64 -86.02
N GLY A 6 -32.21 21.94 -85.30
CA GLY A 6 -30.81 22.29 -85.13
C GLY A 6 -30.21 22.36 -86.51
N ASN A 7 -29.70 23.54 -86.86
CA ASN A 7 -29.10 23.78 -88.16
C ASN A 7 -28.06 22.68 -88.41
N VAL A 8 -28.23 21.92 -89.50
CA VAL A 8 -27.39 20.76 -89.85
C VAL A 8 -25.89 21.12 -89.82
N LEU A 9 -25.57 22.38 -90.12
CA LEU A 9 -24.21 22.92 -90.04
C LEU A 9 -23.65 22.94 -88.60
N VAL A 10 -24.48 23.32 -87.61
CA VAL A 10 -24.11 23.39 -86.19
C VAL A 10 -23.96 21.99 -85.60
N SER A 11 -24.87 21.07 -85.89
CA SER A 11 -24.77 19.70 -85.40
C SER A 11 -23.54 18.99 -85.97
N THR A 12 -23.29 19.13 -87.28
CA THR A 12 -22.12 18.51 -87.93
C THR A 12 -20.80 19.08 -87.41
N TYR A 13 -20.75 20.37 -87.09
CA TYR A 13 -19.58 20.99 -86.50
C TYR A 13 -19.34 20.46 -85.07
N ALA A 14 -20.39 20.42 -84.25
CA ALA A 14 -20.32 19.94 -82.87
C ALA A 14 -19.88 18.47 -82.77
N ASP A 15 -20.42 17.61 -83.64
CA ASP A 15 -20.06 16.19 -83.71
C ASP A 15 -18.59 15.95 -84.09
N ARG A 16 -17.96 16.87 -84.82
CA ARG A 16 -16.59 16.70 -85.33
C ARG A 16 -15.54 17.42 -84.51
N PHE A 17 -15.86 18.60 -83.96
CA PHE A 17 -14.89 19.51 -83.34
C PHE A 17 -15.21 19.85 -81.87
N GLY A 18 -16.36 19.41 -81.33
CA GLY A 18 -16.81 19.72 -79.98
C GLY A 18 -17.78 20.90 -79.91
N GLU A 19 -18.30 21.21 -78.71
CA GLU A 19 -19.27 22.29 -78.53
C GLU A 19 -18.69 23.64 -78.97
N PRO A 20 -19.31 24.34 -79.94
CA PRO A 20 -18.82 25.61 -80.42
C PRO A 20 -18.99 26.69 -79.34
N PHE A 21 -18.01 27.58 -79.19
CA PHE A 21 -18.10 28.67 -78.23
C PHE A 21 -19.10 29.75 -78.66
N THR A 22 -19.33 29.89 -79.97
CA THR A 22 -20.32 30.81 -80.54
C THR A 22 -20.93 30.25 -81.83
N SER A 23 -22.15 30.65 -82.18
CA SER A 23 -22.75 30.27 -83.47
C SER A 23 -21.96 30.78 -84.68
N ASP A 24 -21.26 31.92 -84.53
CA ASP A 24 -20.46 32.53 -85.60
C ASP A 24 -19.23 31.71 -85.97
N GLU A 25 -18.66 30.96 -85.01
CA GLU A 25 -17.55 30.01 -85.24
C GLU A 25 -17.95 28.95 -86.28
N VAL A 26 -19.14 28.38 -86.10
CA VAL A 26 -19.71 27.37 -86.99
C VAL A 26 -19.94 27.95 -88.39
N TYR A 27 -20.64 29.09 -88.48
CA TYR A 27 -20.98 29.68 -89.77
C TYR A 27 -19.74 30.19 -90.52
N GLY A 28 -18.76 30.75 -89.81
CA GLY A 28 -17.47 31.15 -90.37
C GLY A 28 -16.68 29.97 -90.92
N TYR A 29 -16.62 28.85 -90.18
CA TYR A 29 -15.99 27.63 -90.64
C TYR A 29 -16.62 27.09 -91.94
N TRP A 30 -17.94 26.95 -91.98
CA TRP A 30 -18.62 26.43 -93.17
C TRP A 30 -18.51 27.40 -94.36
N LEU A 31 -18.56 28.70 -94.13
CA LEU A 31 -18.32 29.70 -95.17
C LEU A 31 -16.90 29.60 -95.73
N PHE A 32 -15.90 29.34 -94.87
CA PHE A 32 -14.52 29.09 -95.30
C PHE A 32 -14.41 27.82 -96.16
N VAL A 33 -14.93 26.70 -95.66
CA VAL A 33 -14.87 25.40 -96.35
C VAL A 33 -15.56 25.46 -97.71
N VAL A 34 -16.80 25.97 -97.77
CA VAL A 34 -17.55 26.10 -99.02
C VAL A 34 -16.86 27.05 -99.99
N GLY A 35 -16.31 28.17 -99.50
CA GLY A 35 -15.56 29.12 -100.31
C GLY A 35 -14.32 28.49 -100.94
N VAL A 36 -13.52 27.75 -100.16
CA VAL A 36 -12.33 27.05 -100.67
C VAL A 36 -12.71 25.99 -101.71
N VAL A 37 -13.76 25.20 -101.45
CA VAL A 37 -14.24 24.19 -102.41
C VAL A 37 -14.71 24.85 -103.70
N ALA A 38 -15.49 25.93 -103.63
CA ALA A 38 -15.93 26.68 -104.80
C ALA A 38 -14.74 27.25 -105.59
N ALA A 39 -13.72 27.75 -104.90
CA ALA A 39 -12.51 28.27 -105.54
C ALA A 39 -11.72 27.17 -106.28
N ILE A 40 -11.56 26.00 -105.66
CA ILE A 40 -10.89 24.83 -106.26
C ILE A 40 -11.68 24.33 -107.48
N VAL A 41 -13.01 24.23 -107.38
CA VAL A 41 -13.87 23.82 -108.50
C VAL A 41 -13.79 24.83 -109.64
N GLY A 42 -13.83 26.13 -109.34
CA GLY A 42 -13.61 27.19 -110.33
C GLY A 42 -12.28 27.05 -111.04
N MET A 43 -11.19 26.80 -110.29
CA MET A 43 -9.86 26.57 -110.86
C MET A 43 -9.80 25.31 -111.72
N ALA A 44 -10.41 24.20 -111.29
CA ALA A 44 -10.46 22.97 -112.09
C ALA A 44 -11.25 23.16 -113.40
N LEU A 45 -12.38 23.87 -113.35
CA LEU A 45 -13.15 24.24 -114.54
C LEU A 45 -12.33 25.14 -115.47
N PHE A 46 -11.53 26.06 -114.93
CA PHE A 46 -10.62 26.87 -115.73
C PHE A 46 -9.61 25.99 -116.49
N LEU A 47 -8.96 25.03 -115.82
CA LEU A 47 -7.99 24.13 -116.44
C LEU A 47 -8.59 23.28 -117.57
N THR A 48 -9.80 22.77 -117.39
CA THR A 48 -10.49 21.99 -118.44
C THR A 48 -10.94 22.84 -119.63
N SER A 49 -11.14 24.14 -119.44
CA SER A 49 -11.50 25.09 -120.49
C SER A 49 -10.32 25.59 -121.34
N MET A 50 -9.09 25.13 -121.07
CA MET A 50 -7.87 25.65 -121.70
C MET A 50 -7.64 25.14 -123.15
N GLY A 51 -8.41 24.16 -123.63
CA GLY A 51 -8.16 23.46 -124.92
C GLY A 51 -9.13 23.72 -126.09
N ASP A 52 -10.33 24.27 -125.86
CA ASP A 52 -11.32 24.56 -126.91
C ASP A 52 -11.88 25.98 -126.73
N GLY A 53 -12.29 26.66 -127.80
CA GLY A 53 -12.82 28.04 -127.83
C GLY A 53 -14.16 28.29 -127.09
N ARG A 54 -14.42 27.56 -126.01
CA ARG A 54 -15.58 27.71 -125.12
C ARG A 54 -15.37 28.90 -124.18
N THR A 55 -15.74 30.10 -124.64
CA THR A 55 -15.62 31.33 -123.84
C THR A 55 -16.55 31.33 -122.61
N GLY A 56 -17.74 30.72 -122.71
CA GLY A 56 -18.72 30.70 -121.60
C GLY A 56 -18.25 29.93 -120.36
N THR A 57 -17.52 28.82 -120.52
CA THR A 57 -17.03 28.02 -119.39
C THR A 57 -15.94 28.73 -118.58
N ARG A 58 -15.14 29.58 -119.25
CA ARG A 58 -14.11 30.42 -118.59
C ARG A 58 -14.71 31.49 -117.69
N GLY A 59 -15.81 32.12 -118.11
CA GLY A 59 -16.50 33.13 -117.29
C GLY A 59 -17.03 32.53 -115.99
N ILE A 60 -17.63 31.34 -116.07
CA ILE A 60 -18.12 30.59 -114.90
C ILE A 60 -16.95 30.18 -113.99
N ALA A 61 -15.83 29.75 -114.57
CA ALA A 61 -14.64 29.38 -113.81
C ALA A 61 -14.07 30.54 -112.99
N TYR A 62 -13.95 31.74 -113.59
CA TYR A 62 -13.51 32.95 -112.88
C TYR A 62 -14.50 33.40 -111.81
N LEU A 63 -15.81 33.33 -112.09
CA LEU A 63 -16.84 33.68 -111.12
C LEU A 63 -16.77 32.77 -109.89
N LEU A 64 -16.61 31.45 -110.07
CA LEU A 64 -16.49 30.48 -108.98
C LEU A 64 -15.17 30.66 -108.21
N ALA A 65 -14.05 30.86 -108.91
CA ALA A 65 -12.75 31.10 -108.29
C ALA A 65 -12.75 32.37 -107.44
N GLY A 66 -13.29 33.46 -107.98
CA GLY A 66 -13.35 34.76 -107.31
C GLY A 66 -14.33 34.79 -106.13
N SER A 67 -15.59 34.38 -106.35
CA SER A 67 -16.57 34.31 -105.25
C SER A 67 -16.12 33.35 -104.14
N GLY A 68 -15.50 32.23 -104.50
CA GLY A 68 -14.94 31.27 -103.55
C GLY A 68 -13.81 31.85 -102.70
N LEU A 69 -12.87 32.58 -103.30
CA LEU A 69 -11.78 33.23 -102.57
C LEU A 69 -12.28 34.29 -101.58
N ALA A 70 -13.23 35.13 -102.00
CA ALA A 70 -13.82 36.15 -101.13
C ALA A 70 -14.60 35.51 -99.95
N ALA A 71 -15.37 34.46 -100.21
CA ALA A 71 -16.07 33.70 -99.17
C ALA A 71 -15.10 33.03 -98.19
N ALA A 72 -14.00 32.46 -98.69
CA ALA A 72 -12.97 31.85 -97.84
C ALA A 72 -12.39 32.86 -96.83
N LEU A 73 -11.94 34.02 -97.31
CA LEU A 73 -11.38 35.05 -96.43
C LEU A 73 -12.42 35.61 -95.46
N ALA A 74 -13.66 35.79 -95.89
CA ALA A 74 -14.74 36.22 -94.99
C ALA A 74 -15.03 35.18 -93.90
N GLY A 75 -15.07 33.89 -94.24
CA GLY A 75 -15.28 32.80 -93.30
C GLY A 75 -14.22 32.72 -92.21
N LEU A 76 -12.94 32.88 -92.58
CA LEU A 76 -11.81 32.89 -91.64
C LEU A 76 -11.99 33.99 -90.57
N VAL A 77 -12.43 35.18 -90.97
CA VAL A 77 -12.57 36.33 -90.07
C VAL A 77 -13.85 36.24 -89.24
N VAL A 78 -14.97 35.80 -89.83
CA VAL A 78 -16.26 35.65 -89.12
C VAL A 78 -16.21 34.56 -88.07
N GLY A 79 -15.44 33.49 -88.31
CA GLY A 79 -15.28 32.38 -87.37
C GLY A 79 -14.59 32.77 -86.06
N GLN A 80 -14.00 33.97 -85.99
CA GLN A 80 -13.43 34.51 -84.77
C GLN A 80 -14.47 35.30 -83.96
N SER A 81 -14.30 35.35 -82.64
CA SER A 81 -15.19 36.02 -81.68
C SER A 81 -15.02 37.56 -81.69
N PHE A 82 -15.22 38.19 -82.84
CA PHE A 82 -15.10 39.63 -83.01
C PHE A 82 -16.40 40.41 -82.71
N HIS A 83 -16.25 41.70 -82.41
CA HIS A 83 -17.35 42.65 -82.24
C HIS A 83 -18.28 42.68 -83.46
N ALA A 84 -19.58 42.91 -83.23
CA ALA A 84 -20.60 42.95 -84.29
C ALA A 84 -20.28 43.94 -85.42
N ASN A 85 -19.62 45.06 -85.12
CA ASN A 85 -19.24 46.07 -86.13
C ASN A 85 -18.14 45.56 -87.07
N ALA A 86 -17.15 44.81 -86.57
CA ALA A 86 -16.10 44.21 -87.40
C ALA A 86 -16.68 43.15 -88.34
N LYS A 87 -17.62 42.34 -87.86
CA LYS A 87 -18.34 41.35 -88.68
C LYS A 87 -19.17 42.00 -89.79
N ARG A 88 -19.88 43.10 -89.48
CA ARG A 88 -20.62 43.88 -90.49
C ARG A 88 -19.70 44.37 -91.62
N LEU A 89 -18.50 44.87 -91.30
CA LEU A 89 -17.53 45.30 -92.31
C LEU A 89 -17.05 44.14 -93.20
N VAL A 90 -16.85 42.95 -92.65
CA VAL A 90 -16.49 41.75 -93.42
C VAL A 90 -17.62 41.37 -94.39
N TYR A 91 -18.87 41.37 -93.93
CA TYR A 91 -20.01 41.08 -94.81
C TYR A 91 -20.20 42.13 -95.90
N VAL A 92 -19.98 43.42 -95.60
CA VAL A 92 -19.98 44.49 -96.62
C VAL A 92 -18.89 44.22 -97.67
N GLY A 93 -17.68 43.86 -97.25
CA GLY A 93 -16.60 43.51 -98.17
C GLY A 93 -16.92 42.31 -99.05
N LEU A 94 -17.55 41.27 -98.48
CA LEU A 94 -18.00 40.09 -99.22
C LEU A 94 -19.04 40.45 -100.28
N VAL A 95 -20.04 41.29 -99.93
CA VAL A 95 -21.06 41.76 -100.88
C VAL A 95 -20.44 42.57 -102.02
N VAL A 96 -19.46 43.43 -101.72
CA VAL A 96 -18.71 44.18 -102.75
C VAL A 96 -17.99 43.24 -103.71
N CYS A 97 -17.32 42.20 -103.19
CA CYS A 97 -16.66 41.19 -104.02
C CYS A 97 -17.65 40.41 -104.91
N LEU A 98 -18.79 40.00 -104.37
CA LEU A 98 -19.81 39.27 -105.13
C LEU A 98 -20.47 40.15 -106.21
N ALA A 99 -20.72 41.43 -105.90
CA ALA A 99 -21.23 42.40 -106.88
C ALA A 99 -20.22 42.64 -108.01
N ALA A 100 -18.93 42.74 -107.70
CA ALA A 100 -17.88 42.83 -108.73
C ALA A 100 -17.84 41.57 -109.61
N MET A 101 -18.01 40.37 -109.03
CA MET A 101 -18.06 39.11 -109.79
C MET A 101 -19.33 38.97 -110.63
N ALA A 102 -20.46 39.52 -110.19
CA ALA A 102 -21.67 39.58 -111.00
C ALA A 102 -21.47 40.54 -112.19
N TRP A 103 -20.90 41.73 -111.95
CA TRP A 103 -20.59 42.70 -113.00
C TRP A 103 -19.56 42.14 -114.00
N PHE A 104 -18.57 41.38 -113.54
CA PHE A 104 -17.62 40.68 -114.40
C PHE A 104 -18.31 39.88 -115.52
N THR A 105 -19.44 39.22 -115.23
CA THR A 105 -20.17 38.40 -116.23
C THR A 105 -20.80 39.20 -117.37
N THR A 106 -21.01 40.51 -117.22
CA THR A 106 -21.61 41.34 -118.27
C THR A 106 -20.57 41.93 -119.21
N VAL A 107 -19.30 42.01 -118.78
CA VAL A 107 -18.17 42.61 -119.51
C VAL A 107 -17.32 41.51 -120.18
N PHE A 108 -17.28 40.31 -119.59
CA PHE A 108 -16.60 39.14 -120.14
C PHE A 108 -17.47 38.41 -121.19
N PRO A 109 -16.92 37.88 -122.30
CA PRO A 109 -15.52 37.96 -122.74
C PRO A 109 -15.22 39.16 -123.66
N ALA A 110 -16.23 39.96 -124.03
CA ALA A 110 -16.12 40.95 -125.12
C ALA A 110 -15.18 42.11 -124.81
N ASP A 111 -15.20 42.61 -123.56
CA ASP A 111 -14.44 43.78 -123.10
C ASP A 111 -13.34 43.36 -122.09
N TRP A 112 -12.92 42.10 -122.08
CA TRP A 112 -11.97 41.57 -121.09
C TRP A 112 -10.52 41.59 -121.60
N ALA A 113 -10.02 42.79 -121.88
CA ALA A 113 -8.61 43.06 -122.11
C ALA A 113 -8.07 43.96 -120.98
N LEU A 114 -6.82 43.74 -120.54
CA LEU A 114 -6.22 44.44 -119.39
C LEU A 114 -6.12 45.97 -119.59
N ASP A 115 -6.25 46.45 -120.84
CA ASP A 115 -6.27 47.85 -121.26
C ASP A 115 -7.68 48.46 -121.30
N SER A 116 -8.75 47.66 -121.16
CA SER A 116 -10.12 48.16 -121.11
C SER A 116 -10.46 48.83 -119.78
N SER A 117 -11.19 49.95 -119.84
CA SER A 117 -11.66 50.67 -118.64
C SER A 117 -12.65 49.84 -117.80
N GLY A 118 -13.41 48.94 -118.45
CA GLY A 118 -14.35 48.03 -117.81
C GLY A 118 -13.64 46.99 -116.93
N ALA A 119 -12.62 46.30 -117.46
CA ALA A 119 -11.89 45.28 -116.70
C ALA A 119 -11.14 45.86 -115.49
N GLN A 120 -10.49 47.03 -115.65
CA GLN A 120 -9.76 47.69 -114.56
C GLN A 120 -10.69 48.10 -113.41
N THR A 121 -11.87 48.62 -113.71
CA THR A 121 -12.85 49.03 -112.70
C THR A 121 -13.36 47.82 -111.91
N VAL A 122 -13.69 46.72 -112.57
CA VAL A 122 -14.16 45.49 -111.91
C VAL A 122 -13.08 44.93 -110.97
N VAL A 123 -11.82 44.87 -111.42
CA VAL A 123 -10.69 44.41 -110.59
C VAL A 123 -10.48 45.34 -109.38
N LEU A 124 -10.59 46.65 -109.56
CA LEU A 124 -10.45 47.61 -108.47
C LEU A 124 -11.54 47.47 -107.41
N VAL A 125 -12.80 47.30 -107.81
CA VAL A 125 -13.91 47.09 -106.86
C VAL A 125 -13.73 45.77 -106.10
N TYR A 126 -13.34 44.70 -106.80
CA TYR A 126 -13.10 43.40 -106.17
C TYR A 126 -11.93 43.44 -105.17
N THR A 127 -10.82 44.11 -105.51
CA THR A 127 -9.67 44.24 -104.60
C THR A 127 -9.99 45.11 -103.38
N LEU A 128 -10.80 46.15 -103.53
CA LEU A 128 -11.26 46.98 -102.41
C LEU A 128 -12.17 46.20 -101.46
N GLY A 129 -13.03 45.32 -101.98
CA GLY A 129 -13.83 44.39 -101.18
C GLY A 129 -12.95 43.42 -100.37
N LEU A 130 -11.91 42.85 -100.99
CA LEU A 130 -10.94 41.98 -100.29
C LEU A 130 -10.16 42.74 -99.20
N ALA A 131 -9.73 43.98 -99.46
CA ALA A 131 -9.03 44.80 -98.49
C ALA A 131 -9.90 45.11 -97.24
N LEU A 132 -11.21 45.33 -97.44
CA LEU A 132 -12.13 45.57 -96.34
C LEU A 132 -12.26 44.33 -95.42
N ILE A 133 -12.32 43.14 -96.01
CA ILE A 133 -12.35 41.87 -95.27
C ILE A 133 -11.08 41.69 -94.43
N THR A 134 -9.91 41.88 -95.03
CA THR A 134 -8.62 41.62 -94.38
C THR A 134 -8.27 42.63 -93.29
N VAL A 135 -8.53 43.93 -93.52
CA VAL A 135 -8.29 44.99 -92.52
C VAL A 135 -9.19 44.82 -91.30
N SER A 136 -10.45 44.43 -91.49
CA SER A 136 -11.37 44.19 -90.38
C SER A 136 -10.88 43.04 -89.47
N GLY A 137 -10.36 41.97 -90.06
CA GLY A 137 -9.80 40.85 -89.31
C GLY A 137 -8.52 41.18 -88.54
N ALA A 138 -7.67 42.04 -89.08
CA ALA A 138 -6.41 42.43 -88.44
C ALA A 138 -6.60 43.38 -87.23
N ILE A 139 -7.60 44.25 -87.27
CA ILE A 139 -7.83 45.27 -86.22
C ILE A 139 -8.60 44.69 -85.03
N ALA A 140 -9.45 43.68 -85.26
CA ALA A 140 -10.37 43.19 -84.23
C ALA A 140 -9.71 42.67 -82.93
N PRO A 141 -8.56 41.95 -82.96
CA PRO A 141 -7.85 41.49 -81.75
C PRO A 141 -7.33 42.63 -80.87
N ILE A 142 -7.06 43.80 -81.45
CA ILE A 142 -6.53 44.97 -80.72
C ILE A 142 -7.66 45.67 -79.92
N SER A 143 -8.94 45.41 -80.26
CA SER A 143 -10.09 46.09 -79.66
C SER A 143 -10.71 45.39 -78.44
N VAL A 144 -10.32 44.14 -78.10
CA VAL A 144 -10.93 43.37 -77.00
C VAL A 144 -9.95 43.25 -75.83
N GLY A 145 -10.32 43.88 -74.71
CA GLY A 145 -9.50 43.99 -73.51
C GLY A 145 -9.30 42.68 -72.74
N GLN A 146 -8.04 42.36 -72.48
CA GLN A 146 -7.59 41.32 -71.54
C GLN A 146 -7.81 41.67 -70.05
N SER A 147 -8.43 42.82 -69.72
CA SER A 147 -8.47 43.38 -68.37
C SER A 147 -9.61 42.87 -67.47
N ARG A 148 -10.79 42.50 -68.01
CA ARG A 148 -11.93 42.11 -67.14
C ARG A 148 -11.84 40.69 -66.57
N ALA A 149 -11.35 39.73 -67.35
CA ALA A 149 -11.23 38.34 -66.88
C ALA A 149 -10.18 38.19 -65.77
N ARG A 150 -9.10 38.98 -65.82
CA ARG A 150 -8.04 38.97 -64.80
C ARG A 150 -8.51 39.54 -63.46
N LEU A 151 -9.27 40.63 -63.47
CA LEU A 151 -9.78 41.28 -62.25
C LEU A 151 -10.73 40.38 -61.44
N ALA A 152 -11.62 39.65 -62.11
CA ALA A 152 -12.57 38.77 -61.41
C ALA A 152 -11.88 37.56 -60.74
N VAL A 153 -10.77 37.07 -61.30
CA VAL A 153 -9.96 36.00 -60.70
C VAL A 153 -9.17 36.53 -59.50
N GLU A 154 -8.63 37.75 -59.63
CA GLU A 154 -7.86 38.41 -58.57
C GLU A 154 -8.74 38.73 -57.35
N GLU A 155 -9.98 39.20 -57.58
CA GLU A 155 -10.97 39.45 -56.50
C GLU A 155 -11.35 38.17 -55.74
N ARG A 156 -11.59 37.05 -56.46
CA ARG A 156 -11.89 35.76 -55.82
C ARG A 156 -10.70 35.22 -55.03
N LEU A 157 -9.48 35.40 -55.54
CA LEU A 157 -8.26 34.99 -54.84
C LEU A 157 -8.03 35.82 -53.57
N HIS A 158 -8.34 37.12 -53.59
CA HIS A 158 -8.29 37.98 -52.41
C HIS A 158 -9.33 37.57 -51.35
N ALA A 159 -10.57 37.28 -51.75
CA ALA A 159 -11.59 36.81 -50.83
C ALA A 159 -11.21 35.47 -50.18
N ALA A 160 -10.69 34.51 -50.95
CA ALA A 160 -10.23 33.22 -50.42
C ALA A 160 -9.08 33.39 -49.41
N ARG A 161 -8.10 34.25 -49.69
CA ARG A 161 -7.00 34.54 -48.75
C ARG A 161 -7.46 35.20 -47.46
N ALA A 162 -8.46 36.08 -47.53
CA ALA A 162 -9.01 36.73 -46.35
C ALA A 162 -9.77 35.73 -45.45
N ASP A 163 -10.43 34.74 -46.05
CA ASP A 163 -11.09 33.64 -45.34
C ASP A 163 -10.03 32.73 -44.66
N ASP A 164 -8.98 32.33 -45.38
CA ASP A 164 -7.87 31.55 -44.83
C ASP A 164 -7.18 32.28 -43.66
N GLU A 165 -7.02 33.60 -43.74
CA GLU A 165 -6.43 34.43 -42.67
C GLU A 165 -7.36 34.54 -41.46
N ALA A 166 -8.68 34.62 -41.67
CA ALA A 166 -9.67 34.61 -40.59
C ALA A 166 -9.71 33.26 -39.86
N ASP A 167 -9.64 32.16 -40.60
CA ASP A 167 -9.55 30.81 -40.04
C ASP A 167 -8.24 30.62 -39.26
N ALA A 168 -7.11 31.07 -39.80
CA ALA A 168 -5.82 31.02 -39.10
C ALA A 168 -5.85 31.80 -37.78
N ASN A 169 -6.44 33.01 -37.77
CA ASN A 169 -6.60 33.79 -36.55
C ASN A 169 -7.52 33.12 -35.53
N THR A 170 -8.58 32.45 -36.00
CA THR A 170 -9.49 31.69 -35.13
C THR A 170 -8.81 30.47 -34.52
N ILE A 171 -8.00 29.75 -35.31
CA ILE A 171 -7.21 28.62 -34.83
C ILE A 171 -6.21 29.10 -33.77
N ALA A 172 -5.46 30.17 -34.04
CA ALA A 172 -4.50 30.71 -33.08
C ALA A 172 -5.16 31.13 -31.76
N ALA A 173 -6.33 31.76 -31.82
CA ALA A 173 -7.09 32.12 -30.61
C ALA A 173 -7.58 30.87 -29.85
N LEU A 174 -7.98 29.81 -30.55
CA LEU A 174 -8.38 28.55 -29.92
C LEU A 174 -7.19 27.85 -29.25
N GLU A 175 -6.02 27.80 -29.92
CA GLU A 175 -4.78 27.26 -29.37
C GLU A 175 -4.41 27.97 -28.07
N GLU A 176 -4.44 29.31 -28.03
CA GLU A 176 -4.20 30.08 -26.81
C GLU A 176 -5.17 29.71 -25.67
N THR A 177 -6.46 29.52 -25.97
CA THR A 177 -7.44 29.11 -24.95
C THR A 177 -7.26 27.67 -24.48
N VAL A 178 -6.73 26.79 -25.32
CA VAL A 178 -6.40 25.41 -24.95
C VAL A 178 -5.21 25.43 -24.01
N ASP A 179 -4.15 26.15 -24.35
CA ASP A 179 -2.95 26.30 -23.51
C ASP A 179 -3.28 26.89 -22.14
N GLU A 180 -4.16 27.91 -22.08
CA GLU A 180 -4.64 28.48 -20.82
C GLU A 180 -5.40 27.44 -19.97
N ARG A 181 -6.24 26.63 -20.61
CA ARG A 181 -7.01 25.59 -19.92
C ARG A 181 -6.14 24.43 -19.44
N GLU A 182 -5.18 24.00 -20.24
CA GLU A 182 -4.21 22.97 -19.85
C GLU A 182 -3.42 23.43 -18.61
N SER A 183 -2.89 24.67 -18.64
CA SER A 183 -2.22 25.27 -17.49
C SER A 183 -3.13 25.32 -16.24
N ARG A 184 -4.41 25.63 -16.42
CA ARG A 184 -5.38 25.67 -15.32
C ARG A 184 -5.70 24.28 -14.76
N ILE A 185 -5.73 23.27 -15.61
CA ILE A 185 -5.92 21.87 -15.20
C ILE A 185 -4.73 21.42 -14.36
N GLU A 186 -3.50 21.68 -14.82
CA GLU A 186 -2.29 21.34 -14.07
C GLU A 186 -2.26 22.00 -12.68
N GLU A 187 -2.63 23.28 -12.58
CA GLU A 187 -2.73 23.99 -11.30
C GLU A 187 -3.78 23.37 -10.37
N LEU A 188 -4.95 23.00 -10.91
CA LEU A 188 -6.02 22.37 -10.15
C LEU A 188 -5.64 20.95 -9.69
N GLU A 189 -4.97 20.18 -10.53
CA GLU A 189 -4.47 18.85 -10.18
C GLU A 189 -3.44 18.91 -9.06
N ALA A 190 -2.50 19.87 -9.13
CA ALA A 190 -1.54 20.13 -8.06
C ALA A 190 -2.24 20.52 -6.75
N SER A 191 -3.18 21.46 -6.79
CA SER A 191 -3.95 21.87 -5.61
C SER A 191 -4.76 20.72 -5.01
N LEU A 192 -5.29 19.82 -5.84
CA LEU A 192 -6.07 18.67 -5.41
C LEU A 192 -5.17 17.61 -4.76
N GLN A 193 -3.98 17.39 -5.32
CA GLN A 193 -2.98 16.52 -4.73
C GLN A 193 -2.58 17.03 -3.33
N GLU A 194 -2.24 18.30 -3.17
CA GLU A 194 -1.91 18.86 -1.86
C GLU A 194 -3.06 18.74 -0.85
N ALA A 195 -4.31 18.89 -1.31
CA ALA A 195 -5.49 18.69 -0.46
C ALA A 195 -5.64 17.24 0.01
N ARG A 196 -5.36 16.27 -0.85
CA ARG A 196 -5.35 14.84 -0.49
C ARG A 196 -4.25 14.53 0.51
N GLU A 197 -3.02 15.00 0.27
CA GLU A 197 -1.90 14.79 1.19
C GLU A 197 -2.17 15.40 2.59
N ARG A 198 -2.80 16.59 2.64
CA ARG A 198 -3.25 17.18 3.92
C ARG A 198 -4.32 16.35 4.60
N ALA A 199 -5.27 15.80 3.85
CA ALA A 199 -6.32 14.94 4.40
C ALA A 199 -5.75 13.62 4.94
N GLU A 200 -4.86 12.96 4.19
CA GLU A 200 -4.17 11.75 4.62
C GLU A 200 -3.34 11.98 5.89
N THR A 201 -2.63 13.11 5.97
CA THR A 201 -1.87 13.48 7.17
C THR A 201 -2.80 13.73 8.36
N SER A 202 -3.94 14.40 8.14
CA SER A 202 -4.95 14.64 9.16
C SER A 202 -5.58 13.34 9.66
N ASP A 203 -5.91 12.41 8.76
CA ASP A 203 -6.49 11.12 9.11
C ASP A 203 -5.50 10.23 9.86
N ALA A 204 -4.22 10.25 9.47
CA ALA A 204 -3.16 9.57 10.20
C ALA A 204 -3.02 10.12 11.64
N SER A 205 -2.97 11.45 11.78
CA SER A 205 -2.91 12.11 13.10
C SER A 205 -4.15 11.82 13.95
N ALA A 206 -5.35 11.81 13.36
CA ALA A 206 -6.58 11.47 14.07
C ALA A 206 -6.60 10.01 14.53
N THR A 207 -6.07 9.09 13.71
CA THR A 207 -5.96 7.67 14.05
C THR A 207 -4.97 7.45 15.19
N GLU A 208 -3.83 8.16 15.18
CA GLU A 208 -2.84 8.14 16.25
C GLU A 208 -3.42 8.69 17.55
N ALA A 209 -4.06 9.87 17.52
CA ALA A 209 -4.72 10.46 18.68
C ALA A 209 -5.80 9.55 19.27
N ARG A 210 -6.53 8.81 18.43
CA ARG A 210 -7.51 7.81 18.89
C ARG A 210 -6.84 6.63 19.58
N ARG A 211 -5.74 6.11 19.06
CA ARG A 211 -4.97 5.04 19.72
C ARG A 211 -4.41 5.50 21.06
N GLU A 212 -3.88 6.72 21.14
CA GLU A 212 -3.41 7.29 22.40
C GLU A 212 -4.54 7.43 23.42
N ALA A 213 -5.72 7.88 22.99
CA ALA A 213 -6.89 7.97 23.86
C ALA A 213 -7.36 6.59 24.36
N GLU A 214 -7.43 5.59 23.48
CA GLU A 214 -7.78 4.21 23.84
C GLU A 214 -6.76 3.60 24.82
N ALA A 215 -5.46 3.85 24.61
CA ALA A 215 -4.40 3.41 25.52
C ALA A 215 -4.47 4.11 26.88
N ALA A 216 -4.75 5.42 26.90
CA ALA A 216 -4.93 6.18 28.13
C ALA A 216 -6.15 5.71 28.92
N GLU A 217 -7.26 5.38 28.25
CA GLU A 217 -8.45 4.83 28.88
C GLU A 217 -8.19 3.45 29.49
N ALA A 218 -7.46 2.57 28.78
CA ALA A 218 -7.04 1.28 29.31
C ALA A 218 -6.16 1.42 30.56
N SER A 219 -5.15 2.30 30.51
CA SER A 219 -4.28 2.58 31.66
C SER A 219 -5.08 3.15 32.85
N ALA A 220 -6.05 4.03 32.61
CA ALA A 220 -6.91 4.57 33.64
C ALA A 220 -7.89 3.54 34.23
N ALA A 221 -8.25 2.50 33.46
CA ALA A 221 -9.06 1.38 33.95
C ALA A 221 -8.23 0.44 34.83
N ASP A 222 -7.00 0.11 34.42
CA ASP A 222 -6.07 -0.69 35.23
C ASP A 222 -5.73 0.01 36.55
N ALA A 223 -5.41 1.32 36.51
CA ALA A 223 -5.14 2.10 37.71
C ALA A 223 -6.35 2.15 38.68
N ARG A 224 -7.57 2.18 38.14
CA ARG A 224 -8.79 2.08 38.96
C ARG A 224 -8.93 0.71 39.62
N SER A 225 -8.67 -0.37 38.87
CA SER A 225 -8.70 -1.73 39.42
C SER A 225 -7.64 -1.94 40.51
N GLU A 226 -6.45 -1.39 40.34
CA GLU A 226 -5.38 -1.41 41.36
C GLU A 226 -5.79 -0.63 42.61
N ALA A 227 -6.42 0.54 42.44
CA ALA A 227 -6.92 1.34 43.55
C ALA A 227 -8.01 0.61 44.33
N GLU A 228 -8.98 -0.01 43.65
CA GLU A 228 -10.02 -0.84 44.29
C GLU A 228 -9.43 -2.01 45.07
N THR A 229 -8.41 -2.67 44.52
CA THR A 229 -7.70 -3.77 45.21
C THR A 229 -6.99 -3.25 46.46
N THR A 230 -6.31 -2.12 46.35
CA THR A 230 -5.59 -1.49 47.46
C THR A 230 -6.56 -1.05 48.57
N GLU A 231 -7.72 -0.49 48.20
CA GLU A 231 -8.76 -0.10 49.13
C GLU A 231 -9.35 -1.31 49.86
N ALA A 232 -9.58 -2.42 49.15
CA ALA A 232 -10.01 -3.68 49.75
C ALA A 232 -8.97 -4.23 50.75
N SER A 233 -7.68 -4.26 50.39
CA SER A 233 -6.61 -4.68 51.31
C SER A 233 -6.49 -3.74 52.52
N LEU A 234 -6.65 -2.43 52.33
CA LEU A 234 -6.64 -1.47 53.43
C LEU A 234 -7.83 -1.70 54.37
N ALA A 235 -9.02 -1.98 53.83
CA ALA A 235 -10.20 -2.30 54.61
C ALA A 235 -10.00 -3.59 55.43
N GLU A 236 -9.39 -4.62 54.85
CA GLU A 236 -9.05 -5.86 55.56
C GLU A 236 -8.05 -5.61 56.69
N VAL A 237 -6.96 -4.87 56.42
CA VAL A 237 -5.97 -4.50 57.44
C VAL A 237 -6.62 -3.67 58.55
N THR A 238 -7.50 -2.75 58.20
CA THR A 238 -8.23 -1.92 59.17
C THR A 238 -9.14 -2.78 60.04
N ALA A 239 -9.92 -3.68 59.43
CA ALA A 239 -10.77 -4.61 60.17
C ALA A 239 -9.95 -5.55 61.07
N HIS A 240 -8.77 -5.98 60.63
CA HIS A 240 -7.85 -6.79 61.45
C HIS A 240 -7.32 -5.99 62.65
N VAL A 241 -6.96 -4.72 62.46
CA VAL A 241 -6.54 -3.84 63.55
C VAL A 241 -7.68 -3.61 64.54
N GLU A 242 -8.90 -3.32 64.06
CA GLU A 242 -10.08 -3.18 64.91
C GLU A 242 -10.37 -4.46 65.72
N ALA A 243 -10.26 -5.63 65.10
CA ALA A 243 -10.40 -6.92 65.79
C ALA A 243 -9.32 -7.16 66.87
N LEU A 244 -8.09 -6.66 66.65
CA LEU A 244 -7.02 -6.70 67.66
C LEU A 244 -7.27 -5.72 68.82
N GLU A 245 -7.93 -4.59 68.57
CA GLU A 245 -8.31 -3.62 69.60
C GLU A 245 -9.46 -4.13 70.48
N ASP A 246 -10.34 -4.98 69.95
CA ASP A 246 -11.48 -5.59 70.65
C ASP A 246 -11.10 -6.81 71.54
N SER A 247 -9.82 -6.91 71.93
CA SER A 247 -9.32 -8.05 72.71
C SER A 247 -10.07 -8.21 74.03
N SER A 248 -10.75 -9.34 74.16
CA SER A 248 -11.51 -9.75 75.33
C SER A 248 -10.64 -10.18 76.52
N ALA A 249 -9.32 -9.94 76.50
CA ALA A 249 -8.40 -10.39 77.53
C ALA A 249 -7.53 -9.25 78.07
N THR A 250 -7.37 -9.20 79.39
CA THR A 250 -6.59 -8.19 80.11
C THR A 250 -5.39 -8.83 80.80
N PHE A 251 -4.21 -8.21 80.66
CA PHE A 251 -3.05 -8.58 81.47
C PHE A 251 -3.20 -8.03 82.90
N ASP A 252 -3.12 -8.94 83.87
CA ASP A 252 -3.10 -8.63 85.30
C ASP A 252 -1.70 -8.92 85.86
N VAL A 253 -1.04 -7.89 86.39
CA VAL A 253 0.28 -7.99 87.03
C VAL A 253 0.08 -7.94 88.53
N TYR A 254 0.41 -9.02 89.22
CA TYR A 254 0.09 -9.21 90.63
C TYR A 254 1.28 -9.75 91.43
N ARG A 255 1.18 -9.61 92.75
CA ARG A 255 2.13 -10.18 93.70
C ARG A 255 1.59 -11.50 94.24
N ASP A 256 2.38 -12.56 94.14
CA ASP A 256 2.00 -13.88 94.65
C ASP A 256 2.19 -14.00 96.17
N LYS A 257 1.74 -15.13 96.75
CA LYS A 257 1.84 -15.40 98.19
C LYS A 257 3.29 -15.48 98.69
N ALA A 258 4.26 -15.74 97.82
CA ALA A 258 5.68 -15.76 98.13
C ALA A 258 6.33 -14.37 98.01
N GLY A 259 5.54 -13.34 97.73
CA GLY A 259 5.99 -11.96 97.60
C GLY A 259 6.71 -11.66 96.28
N LYS A 260 6.70 -12.59 95.32
CA LYS A 260 7.26 -12.43 93.97
C LYS A 260 6.19 -11.84 93.03
N TRP A 261 6.63 -11.22 91.95
CA TRP A 261 5.77 -10.60 90.95
C TRP A 261 5.54 -11.55 89.78
N ARG A 262 4.30 -11.64 89.30
CA ARG A 262 3.89 -12.46 88.16
C ARG A 262 2.90 -11.70 87.30
N TRP A 263 2.74 -12.12 86.05
CA TRP A 263 1.65 -11.64 85.20
C TRP A 263 0.79 -12.82 84.77
N ARG A 264 -0.49 -12.55 84.54
CA ARG A 264 -1.44 -13.48 83.93
C ARG A 264 -2.28 -12.75 82.90
N LEU A 265 -2.66 -13.43 81.83
CA LEU A 265 -3.64 -12.94 80.86
C LEU A 265 -5.00 -13.54 81.23
N VAL A 266 -5.97 -12.68 81.53
CA VAL A 266 -7.30 -13.07 82.00
C VAL A 266 -8.32 -12.66 80.96
N HIS A 267 -9.08 -13.62 80.46
CA HIS A 267 -10.22 -13.36 79.58
C HIS A 267 -11.37 -12.69 80.36
N GLN A 268 -12.24 -11.95 79.67
CA GLN A 268 -13.39 -11.25 80.25
C GLN A 268 -14.37 -12.16 81.01
N ASN A 269 -14.39 -13.47 80.69
CA ASN A 269 -15.16 -14.47 81.43
C ASN A 269 -14.48 -14.94 82.73
N GLY A 270 -13.33 -14.37 83.08
CA GLY A 270 -12.56 -14.67 84.29
C GLY A 270 -11.54 -15.80 84.13
N ASN A 271 -11.48 -16.48 82.98
CA ASN A 271 -10.53 -17.57 82.76
C ASN A 271 -9.11 -17.06 82.51
N ILE A 272 -8.12 -17.73 83.09
CA ILE A 272 -6.71 -17.44 82.85
C ILE A 272 -6.27 -18.17 81.58
N ILE A 273 -5.80 -17.43 80.58
CA ILE A 273 -5.37 -17.96 79.27
C ILE A 273 -3.86 -18.16 79.22
N ALA A 274 -3.09 -17.29 79.87
CA ALA A 274 -1.64 -17.39 79.94
C ALA A 274 -1.12 -16.92 81.29
N THR A 275 0.04 -17.44 81.71
CA THR A 275 0.74 -17.01 82.93
C THR A 275 2.22 -16.85 82.65
N SER A 276 2.89 -16.04 83.47
CA SER A 276 4.35 -15.98 83.45
C SER A 276 4.94 -17.32 83.89
N GLY A 277 5.70 -17.97 83.00
CA GLY A 277 6.40 -19.23 83.31
C GLY A 277 7.38 -19.12 84.47
N GLU A 278 7.87 -17.89 84.73
CA GLU A 278 8.77 -17.59 85.84
C GLU A 278 8.18 -16.53 86.79
N SER A 279 8.79 -16.40 87.96
CA SER A 279 8.46 -15.38 88.96
C SER A 279 9.54 -14.29 89.01
N TYR A 280 9.12 -13.03 89.07
CA TYR A 280 10.01 -11.87 89.03
C TYR A 280 10.24 -11.27 90.42
N SER A 281 11.41 -10.67 90.61
CA SER A 281 11.79 -10.00 91.87
C SER A 281 11.09 -8.66 92.09
N ASN A 282 10.60 -8.00 91.03
CA ASN A 282 9.93 -6.69 91.09
C ASN A 282 8.90 -6.53 89.96
N ASP A 283 7.93 -5.62 90.16
CA ASP A 283 6.84 -5.29 89.22
C ASP A 283 7.37 -4.83 87.85
N ARG A 284 8.44 -4.01 87.83
CA ARG A 284 9.02 -3.50 86.58
C ARG A 284 9.45 -4.63 85.64
N ASN A 285 10.08 -5.68 86.18
CA ASN A 285 10.52 -6.84 85.42
C ASN A 285 9.32 -7.66 84.92
N ALA A 286 8.29 -7.85 85.76
CA ALA A 286 7.05 -8.52 85.34
C ALA A 286 6.34 -7.77 84.19
N ARG A 287 6.22 -6.43 84.28
CA ARG A 287 5.67 -5.59 83.19
C ARG A 287 6.52 -5.61 81.93
N ARG A 288 7.85 -5.76 82.06
CA ARG A 288 8.76 -5.87 80.90
C ARG A 288 8.59 -7.21 80.20
N GLY A 289 8.48 -8.31 80.96
CA GLY A 289 8.15 -9.64 80.44
C GLY A 289 6.80 -9.66 79.72
N MET A 290 5.77 -9.11 80.34
CA MET A 290 4.44 -8.94 79.73
C MET A 290 4.48 -8.14 78.42
N ARG A 291 5.17 -6.97 78.40
CA ARG A 291 5.34 -6.16 77.18
C ARG A 291 6.12 -6.89 76.08
N SER A 292 7.06 -7.75 76.46
CA SER A 292 7.79 -8.61 75.51
C SER A 292 6.84 -9.61 74.86
N VAL A 293 6.01 -10.29 75.66
CA VAL A 293 5.00 -11.23 75.14
C VAL A 293 4.03 -10.51 74.20
N LYS A 294 3.43 -9.38 74.61
CA LYS A 294 2.50 -8.62 73.76
C LYS A 294 3.11 -8.17 72.42
N ARG A 295 4.40 -7.85 72.39
CA ARG A 295 5.10 -7.41 71.18
C ARG A 295 5.41 -8.57 70.24
N ASN A 296 5.91 -9.67 70.78
CA ASN A 296 6.42 -10.77 69.96
C ASN A 296 5.30 -11.76 69.58
N SER A 297 4.20 -11.83 70.33
CA SER A 297 3.16 -12.84 70.10
C SER A 297 2.41 -12.68 68.78
N LEU A 298 2.26 -11.46 68.25
CA LEU A 298 1.51 -11.19 67.01
C LEU A 298 2.24 -11.64 65.74
N GLY A 299 3.57 -11.75 65.78
CA GLY A 299 4.40 -12.21 64.66
C GLY A 299 5.18 -13.49 64.96
N ALA A 300 4.90 -14.15 66.09
CA ALA A 300 5.56 -15.40 66.43
C ALA A 300 5.02 -16.52 65.55
N ALA A 301 5.90 -17.17 64.78
CA ALA A 301 5.56 -18.34 64.00
C ALA A 301 5.01 -19.44 64.92
N VAL A 302 3.85 -20.00 64.56
CA VAL A 302 3.27 -21.15 65.26
C VAL A 302 3.90 -22.40 64.67
N VAL A 303 4.84 -23.00 65.41
CA VAL A 303 5.38 -24.30 65.05
C VAL A 303 4.41 -25.37 65.54
N TRP A 304 3.67 -25.95 64.60
CA TRP A 304 2.90 -27.16 64.82
C TRP A 304 3.85 -28.34 64.72
N GLN A 305 4.25 -28.92 65.86
CA GLN A 305 4.88 -30.24 65.84
C GLN A 305 3.80 -31.29 65.55
N ARG A 306 3.57 -31.55 64.26
CA ARG A 306 2.83 -32.72 63.78
C ARG A 306 3.80 -33.53 62.91
N ASP A 307 4.29 -34.59 63.54
CA ASP A 307 5.19 -35.62 63.00
C ASP A 307 6.65 -35.21 62.72
N GLU A 308 7.55 -36.15 63.04
CA GLU A 308 9.01 -36.03 63.09
C GLU A 308 9.63 -36.04 61.68
N GLU A 309 9.78 -34.89 61.03
CA GLU A 309 10.73 -34.73 59.93
C GLU A 309 11.38 -33.33 60.02
N GLU A 310 12.71 -33.30 59.90
CA GLU A 310 13.56 -32.16 60.29
C GLU A 310 13.19 -30.86 59.54
N PRO A 311 13.23 -29.68 60.20
CA PRO A 311 12.89 -28.42 59.56
C PRO A 311 13.88 -28.10 58.41
N GLU A 312 13.36 -27.69 57.26
CA GLU A 312 14.17 -27.25 56.13
C GLU A 312 15.10 -26.09 56.53
N PRO A 313 16.35 -26.06 56.00
CA PRO A 313 17.35 -25.08 56.40
C PRO A 313 16.96 -23.67 55.97
N VAL A 314 17.14 -22.72 56.89
CA VAL A 314 17.02 -21.28 56.64
C VAL A 314 18.03 -20.89 55.54
N PRO A 315 17.65 -20.12 54.51
CA PRO A 315 18.59 -19.74 53.45
C PRO A 315 19.77 -18.94 54.01
N ASP A 316 20.98 -19.42 53.73
CA ASP A 316 22.24 -18.76 54.08
C ASP A 316 22.45 -17.49 53.24
N PRO A 317 23.10 -16.45 53.78
CA PRO A 317 23.34 -15.19 53.08
C PRO A 317 24.20 -15.38 51.82
N VAL A 318 24.05 -14.46 50.84
CA VAL A 318 24.90 -14.38 49.64
C VAL A 318 26.38 -14.33 50.06
N ALA A 319 27.22 -15.17 49.45
CA ALA A 319 28.64 -15.25 49.77
C ALA A 319 29.39 -14.02 49.24
N GLU A 320 30.16 -13.35 50.11
CA GLU A 320 31.06 -12.26 49.72
C GLU A 320 32.17 -12.76 48.79
N ASP A 321 32.71 -13.96 49.08
CA ASP A 321 33.66 -14.68 48.23
C ASP A 321 33.02 -15.97 47.70
N PRO A 322 32.57 -16.02 46.44
CA PRO A 322 31.89 -17.19 45.89
C PRO A 322 32.88 -18.31 45.54
N SER A 323 32.55 -19.54 45.94
CA SER A 323 33.27 -20.76 45.53
C SER A 323 32.73 -21.32 44.20
N ALA A 324 32.27 -20.46 43.31
CA ALA A 324 31.78 -20.85 41.99
C ALA A 324 32.07 -19.77 40.95
N SER A 325 32.31 -20.18 39.71
CA SER A 325 32.58 -19.32 38.56
C SER A 325 31.66 -19.64 37.37
N PHE A 326 31.27 -18.61 36.63
CA PHE A 326 30.53 -18.76 35.38
C PHE A 326 31.50 -19.05 34.23
N GLU A 327 31.36 -20.20 33.58
CA GLU A 327 32.14 -20.55 32.39
C GLU A 327 31.30 -20.34 31.12
N LEU A 328 31.76 -19.47 30.23
CA LEU A 328 31.18 -19.25 28.89
C LEU A 328 31.86 -20.14 27.86
N TYR A 329 31.09 -20.99 27.17
CA TYR A 329 31.61 -21.91 26.16
C TYR A 329 30.71 -21.95 24.90
N ARG A 330 31.25 -22.44 23.78
CA ARG A 330 30.46 -22.74 22.58
C ARG A 330 30.10 -24.22 22.56
N ASP A 331 28.85 -24.52 22.21
CA ASP A 331 28.39 -25.89 22.06
C ASP A 331 28.65 -26.45 20.65
N ALA A 332 28.20 -27.68 20.39
CA ALA A 332 28.40 -28.36 19.10
C ALA A 332 27.67 -27.69 17.92
N ASN A 333 26.71 -26.79 18.19
CA ASN A 333 25.93 -26.06 17.20
C ASN A 333 26.48 -24.64 16.97
N ASP A 334 27.66 -24.33 17.49
CA ASP A 334 28.29 -23.00 17.48
C ASP A 334 27.49 -21.93 18.26
N GLU A 335 26.59 -22.36 19.17
CA GLU A 335 25.85 -21.45 20.06
C GLU A 335 26.63 -21.25 21.37
N TYR A 336 26.62 -20.03 21.90
CA TYR A 336 27.20 -19.71 23.20
C TYR A 336 26.29 -20.22 24.33
N ARG A 337 26.88 -20.81 25.37
CA ARG A 337 26.21 -21.22 26.60
C ARG A 337 27.06 -20.85 27.81
N TRP A 338 26.43 -20.77 28.96
CA TRP A 338 27.10 -20.62 30.24
C TRP A 338 26.76 -21.79 31.16
N ARG A 339 27.70 -22.10 32.07
CA ARG A 339 27.47 -22.98 33.22
C ARG A 339 28.11 -22.37 34.45
N LEU A 340 27.45 -22.44 35.60
CA LEU A 340 28.00 -22.08 36.90
C LEU A 340 28.62 -23.33 37.50
N ARG A 341 29.95 -23.31 37.64
CA ARG A 341 30.73 -24.42 38.18
C ARG A 341 31.19 -24.06 39.58
N HIS A 342 30.88 -24.90 40.56
CA HIS A 342 31.42 -24.78 41.90
C HIS A 342 32.87 -25.33 41.94
N ASP A 343 33.70 -24.86 42.87
CA ASP A 343 35.12 -25.22 43.00
C ASP A 343 35.34 -26.73 43.22
N ASN A 344 34.31 -27.43 43.71
CA ASN A 344 34.30 -28.90 43.84
C ASN A 344 34.15 -29.64 42.49
N GLY A 345 33.94 -28.92 41.38
CA GLY A 345 33.75 -29.44 40.03
C GLY A 345 32.29 -29.68 39.62
N GLU A 346 31.32 -29.46 40.52
CA GLU A 346 29.89 -29.64 40.28
C GLU A 346 29.30 -28.51 39.43
N ILE A 347 28.37 -28.82 38.53
CA ILE A 347 27.63 -27.82 37.76
C ILE A 347 26.30 -27.55 38.48
N ILE A 348 26.29 -26.48 39.27
CA ILE A 348 25.13 -26.11 40.08
C ILE A 348 24.06 -25.36 39.29
N ALA A 349 24.42 -24.67 38.20
CA ALA A 349 23.47 -24.04 37.27
C ALA A 349 23.97 -24.06 35.82
N ALA A 350 23.06 -24.05 34.85
CA ALA A 350 23.39 -23.99 33.43
C ALA A 350 22.35 -23.21 32.60
N ALA A 351 22.79 -22.74 31.43
CA ALA A 351 21.93 -22.11 30.43
C ALA A 351 20.99 -23.14 29.76
N THR A 352 19.68 -22.89 29.81
CA THR A 352 18.68 -23.75 29.15
C THR A 352 18.76 -23.69 27.62
N ARG A 353 19.14 -22.54 27.05
CA ARG A 353 19.20 -22.28 25.61
C ARG A 353 20.59 -21.85 25.17
N GLY A 354 20.89 -22.04 23.89
CA GLY A 354 22.04 -21.42 23.24
C GLY A 354 21.78 -19.95 22.89
N PHE A 355 22.85 -19.17 22.88
CA PHE A 355 22.87 -17.76 22.52
C PHE A 355 23.70 -17.57 21.24
N ALA A 356 23.22 -16.71 20.33
CA ALA A 356 23.93 -16.43 19.09
C ALA A 356 25.25 -15.67 19.29
N SER A 357 25.47 -15.06 20.47
CA SER A 357 26.66 -14.26 20.76
C SER A 357 27.12 -14.42 22.21
N LYS A 358 28.43 -14.19 22.43
CA LYS A 358 29.03 -14.15 23.78
C LYS A 358 28.37 -13.06 24.65
N ALA A 359 28.00 -11.94 24.04
CA ALA A 359 27.32 -10.84 24.72
C ALA A 359 25.94 -11.27 25.23
N GLY A 360 25.11 -11.94 24.42
CA GLY A 360 23.81 -12.43 24.86
C GLY A 360 23.90 -13.51 25.94
N ALA A 361 24.93 -14.37 25.89
CA ALA A 361 25.19 -15.31 26.97
C ALA A 361 25.59 -14.61 28.28
N ARG A 362 26.27 -13.46 28.20
CA ARG A 362 26.65 -12.65 29.37
C ARG A 362 25.46 -11.93 29.98
N GLU A 363 24.61 -11.31 29.16
CA GLU A 363 23.35 -10.72 29.62
C GLU A 363 22.47 -11.75 30.36
N SER A 364 22.51 -13.01 29.93
CA SER A 364 21.82 -14.09 30.63
C SER A 364 22.46 -14.46 31.98
N VAL A 365 23.79 -14.37 32.11
CA VAL A 365 24.47 -14.56 33.40
C VAL A 365 24.07 -13.45 34.36
N ASP A 366 24.12 -12.20 33.92
CA ASP A 366 23.74 -11.03 34.72
C ASP A 366 22.29 -11.16 35.22
N ALA A 367 21.37 -11.59 34.35
CA ALA A 367 19.98 -11.84 34.73
C ALA A 367 19.85 -12.94 35.80
N VAL A 368 20.57 -14.06 35.69
CA VAL A 368 20.53 -15.11 36.72
C VAL A 368 21.07 -14.59 38.05
N SER A 369 22.20 -13.90 38.04
CA SER A 369 22.82 -13.32 39.24
C SER A 369 21.91 -12.30 39.95
N GLU A 370 21.18 -11.48 39.19
CA GLU A 370 20.25 -10.48 39.73
C GLU A 370 18.98 -11.12 40.31
N TYR A 371 18.37 -12.06 39.57
CA TYR A 371 17.03 -12.55 39.89
C TYR A 371 17.01 -13.78 40.81
N VAL A 372 18.11 -14.55 40.92
CA VAL A 372 18.10 -15.79 41.72
C VAL A 372 18.06 -15.55 43.23
N ALA A 373 18.74 -14.50 43.71
CA ALA A 373 18.81 -14.19 45.14
C ALA A 373 17.45 -13.81 45.75
N PRO A 374 16.65 -12.91 45.15
CA PRO A 374 15.32 -12.57 45.67
C PRO A 374 14.22 -13.57 45.25
N ALA A 375 14.52 -14.58 44.44
CA ALA A 375 13.49 -15.52 43.97
C ALA A 375 12.99 -16.41 45.11
N ASP A 376 11.67 -16.40 45.34
CA ASP A 376 11.02 -17.35 46.23
C ASP A 376 10.93 -18.74 45.60
N TYR A 377 10.86 -19.77 46.44
CA TYR A 377 10.52 -21.12 45.98
C TYR A 377 9.05 -21.14 45.60
N LEU A 378 8.75 -21.66 44.42
CA LEU A 378 7.38 -21.90 43.99
C LEU A 378 6.83 -23.12 44.72
N GLU A 379 6.22 -22.89 45.88
CA GLU A 379 5.48 -23.94 46.59
C GLU A 379 4.00 -23.82 46.23
N PHE A 380 3.51 -24.75 45.41
CA PHE A 380 2.08 -24.92 45.21
C PHE A 380 1.56 -25.88 46.29
N ASP A 381 0.70 -25.43 47.20
CA ASP A 381 0.05 -26.32 48.18
C ASP A 381 -1.47 -26.14 48.15
N PRO A 382 -2.26 -27.08 47.59
CA PRO A 382 -1.85 -28.25 46.81
C PRO A 382 -1.64 -27.96 45.31
N ALA A 383 -2.10 -26.80 44.82
CA ALA A 383 -1.96 -26.31 43.45
C ALA A 383 -1.97 -24.77 43.44
N GLY A 384 -1.55 -24.14 42.35
CA GLY A 384 -1.65 -22.69 42.18
C GLY A 384 -1.97 -22.30 40.75
N ILE A 385 -2.59 -21.13 40.59
CA ILE A 385 -2.88 -20.56 39.28
C ILE A 385 -1.82 -19.50 38.95
N GLU A 386 -1.09 -19.73 37.87
CA GLU A 386 -0.06 -18.83 37.35
C GLU A 386 -0.63 -18.04 36.17
N VAL A 387 -0.52 -16.71 36.22
CA VAL A 387 -0.78 -15.82 35.07
C VAL A 387 0.57 -15.35 34.53
N TYR A 388 0.84 -15.67 33.26
CA TYR A 388 2.12 -15.39 32.60
C TYR A 388 1.91 -14.78 31.21
N GLU A 389 2.93 -14.09 30.70
CA GLU A 389 2.98 -13.61 29.32
C GLU A 389 3.65 -14.67 28.45
N ASP A 390 3.05 -15.00 27.31
CA ASP A 390 3.61 -15.96 26.37
C ASP A 390 4.62 -15.31 25.41
N VAL A 391 5.22 -16.14 24.54
CA VAL A 391 6.27 -15.67 23.61
C VAL A 391 5.77 -14.70 22.54
N VAL A 392 4.45 -14.59 22.35
CA VAL A 392 3.81 -13.70 21.37
C VAL A 392 3.31 -12.40 22.02
N GLY A 393 3.50 -12.24 23.35
CA GLY A 393 3.08 -11.08 24.12
C GLY A 393 1.62 -11.16 24.60
N GLU A 394 0.96 -12.31 24.45
CA GLU A 394 -0.38 -12.53 24.99
C GLU A 394 -0.30 -13.12 26.41
N TYR A 395 -1.22 -12.72 27.27
CA TYR A 395 -1.30 -13.24 28.63
C TYR A 395 -2.10 -14.52 28.68
N ARG A 396 -1.57 -15.55 29.33
CA ARG A 396 -2.23 -16.83 29.54
C ARG A 396 -2.23 -17.17 31.03
N TRP A 397 -3.12 -18.08 31.40
CA TRP A 397 -3.08 -18.64 32.74
C TRP A 397 -3.02 -20.16 32.69
N ARG A 398 -2.40 -20.77 33.70
CA ARG A 398 -2.34 -22.23 33.88
C ARG A 398 -2.54 -22.61 35.33
N LEU A 399 -3.25 -23.71 35.56
CA LEU A 399 -3.33 -24.39 36.84
C LEU A 399 -2.17 -25.38 36.95
N VAL A 400 -1.34 -25.23 37.98
CA VAL A 400 -0.15 -26.03 38.19
C VAL A 400 -0.27 -26.76 39.53
N ALA A 401 -0.11 -28.08 39.51
CA ALA A 401 -0.07 -28.90 40.72
C ALA A 401 1.24 -28.73 41.50
N ARG A 402 1.28 -29.17 42.76
CA ARG A 402 2.50 -29.24 43.60
C ARG A 402 3.74 -29.85 42.92
N ASN A 403 3.54 -30.81 42.03
CA ASN A 403 4.62 -31.49 41.32
C ASN A 403 5.05 -30.77 40.02
N GLY A 404 4.48 -29.60 39.71
CA GLY A 404 4.78 -28.83 38.50
C GLY A 404 3.98 -29.24 37.27
N ASN A 405 3.11 -30.25 37.37
CA ASN A 405 2.28 -30.68 36.25
C ASN A 405 1.20 -29.63 35.95
N ILE A 406 1.04 -29.31 34.67
CA ILE A 406 -0.06 -28.45 34.20
C ILE A 406 -1.32 -29.30 34.22
N LEU A 407 -2.29 -28.90 35.04
CA LEU A 407 -3.56 -29.58 35.15
C LEU A 407 -4.59 -29.03 34.15
N GLY A 408 -4.45 -27.76 33.77
CA GLY A 408 -5.24 -27.09 32.74
C GLY A 408 -4.72 -25.68 32.46
N ASP A 409 -5.12 -25.11 31.34
CA ASP A 409 -4.76 -23.74 30.92
C ASP A 409 -5.92 -23.00 30.25
N SER A 410 -5.70 -21.73 29.92
CA SER A 410 -6.73 -20.87 29.32
C SER A 410 -7.23 -21.30 27.95
N GLY A 411 -6.49 -22.12 27.20
CA GLY A 411 -6.78 -22.50 25.80
C GLY A 411 -6.58 -21.36 24.78
N GLU A 412 -6.64 -20.11 25.23
CA GLU A 412 -6.47 -18.88 24.44
C GLU A 412 -5.51 -17.89 25.11
N GLY A 413 -5.00 -16.94 24.33
CA GLY A 413 -4.22 -15.80 24.80
C GLY A 413 -5.11 -14.57 25.03
N TYR A 414 -4.81 -13.80 26.07
CA TYR A 414 -5.51 -12.58 26.44
C TYR A 414 -4.65 -11.34 26.17
N ALA A 415 -5.26 -10.27 25.69
CA ALA A 415 -4.54 -9.01 25.42
C ALA A 415 -3.97 -8.30 26.67
N SER A 416 -4.39 -8.69 27.88
CA SER A 416 -3.88 -8.08 29.12
C SER A 416 -3.86 -9.06 30.29
N ARG A 417 -2.94 -8.83 31.24
CA ARG A 417 -2.82 -9.59 32.49
C ARG A 417 -4.12 -9.58 33.29
N SER A 418 -4.80 -8.43 33.32
CA SER A 418 -6.10 -8.23 33.97
C SER A 418 -7.20 -9.12 33.37
N ASN A 419 -7.21 -9.30 32.05
CA ASN A 419 -8.15 -10.21 31.36
C ASN A 419 -7.86 -11.67 31.69
N ALA A 420 -6.60 -12.08 31.62
CA ALA A 420 -6.18 -13.44 31.98
C ALA A 420 -6.51 -13.76 33.45
N ARG A 421 -6.31 -12.80 34.36
CA ARG A 421 -6.69 -12.93 35.77
C ARG A 421 -8.20 -13.11 35.95
N ARG A 422 -9.02 -12.30 35.29
CA ARG A 422 -10.50 -12.47 35.33
C ARG A 422 -10.96 -13.81 34.74
N ALA A 423 -10.24 -14.35 33.76
CA ALA A 423 -10.52 -15.67 33.21
C ALA A 423 -10.16 -16.79 34.19
N ALA A 424 -9.00 -16.70 34.84
CA ALA A 424 -8.59 -17.59 35.93
C ALA A 424 -9.58 -17.58 37.11
N ASP A 425 -10.09 -16.40 37.48
CA ASP A 425 -11.08 -16.26 38.56
C ASP A 425 -12.39 -16.98 38.20
N ARG A 426 -12.88 -16.79 36.97
CA ARG A 426 -14.05 -17.52 36.45
C ARG A 426 -13.82 -19.02 36.44
N PHE A 427 -12.62 -19.47 36.05
CA PHE A 427 -12.25 -20.88 36.12
C PHE A 427 -12.30 -21.40 37.56
N GLN A 428 -11.65 -20.73 38.51
CA GLN A 428 -11.62 -21.14 39.92
C GLN A 428 -13.02 -21.22 40.53
N GLU A 429 -13.89 -20.24 40.26
CA GLU A 429 -15.27 -20.21 40.75
C GLU A 429 -16.16 -21.28 40.10
N ALA A 430 -15.99 -21.50 38.79
CA ALA A 430 -16.91 -22.34 38.02
C ALA A 430 -16.55 -23.84 38.07
N THR A 431 -15.30 -24.18 38.39
CA THR A 431 -14.77 -25.55 38.26
C THR A 431 -15.33 -26.51 39.31
N GLY A 432 -15.54 -26.05 40.56
CA GLY A 432 -15.95 -26.91 41.66
C GLY A 432 -17.33 -27.57 41.47
N ASP A 433 -18.24 -26.87 40.79
CA ASP A 433 -19.64 -27.32 40.58
C ASP A 433 -19.89 -27.85 39.16
N ALA A 434 -18.89 -27.84 38.27
CA ALA A 434 -19.08 -28.20 36.87
C ALA A 434 -19.23 -29.71 36.68
N GLU A 435 -20.31 -30.17 36.05
CA GLU A 435 -20.55 -31.59 35.71
C GLU A 435 -19.86 -32.00 34.39
N VAL A 436 -19.68 -33.30 34.13
CA VAL A 436 -19.11 -33.80 32.86
C VAL A 436 -20.23 -34.04 31.86
N ASP A 437 -20.08 -33.53 30.64
CA ASP A 437 -20.93 -33.77 29.46
C ASP A 437 -22.46 -33.52 29.71
N THR A 438 -22.81 -32.51 30.52
CA THR A 438 -24.22 -32.11 30.80
C THR A 438 -24.79 -31.13 29.77
N GLU A 439 -26.10 -31.09 29.54
CA GLU A 439 -26.72 -30.25 28.48
C GLU A 439 -26.79 -28.75 28.84
N SER A 440 -26.67 -28.39 30.13
CA SER A 440 -26.83 -27.01 30.60
C SER A 440 -25.93 -26.68 31.79
N GLY A 441 -25.54 -25.41 31.93
CA GLY A 441 -24.67 -24.95 33.02
C GLY A 441 -23.19 -24.97 32.63
N VAL A 442 -22.32 -24.73 33.61
CA VAL A 442 -20.88 -24.89 33.42
C VAL A 442 -20.56 -26.39 33.39
N ARG A 443 -19.77 -26.82 32.41
CA ARG A 443 -19.52 -28.25 32.18
C ARG A 443 -18.14 -28.54 31.63
N PHE A 444 -17.65 -29.74 31.92
CA PHE A 444 -16.53 -30.33 31.20
C PHE A 444 -17.04 -31.06 29.96
N GLU A 445 -16.63 -30.63 28.77
CA GLU A 445 -16.84 -31.35 27.52
C GLU A 445 -15.63 -32.23 27.22
N THR A 446 -15.86 -33.53 26.98
CA THR A 446 -14.79 -34.48 26.65
C THR A 446 -14.69 -34.70 25.14
N SER A 447 -13.46 -34.67 24.61
CA SER A 447 -13.21 -34.87 23.18
C SER A 447 -11.99 -35.79 22.95
N THR A 448 -11.86 -36.29 21.72
CA THR A 448 -10.66 -37.01 21.26
C THR A 448 -10.08 -36.23 20.10
N ASP A 449 -8.81 -35.85 20.21
CA ASP A 449 -8.11 -35.12 19.16
C ASP A 449 -7.70 -36.04 17.99
N ALA A 450 -7.22 -35.43 16.90
CA ALA A 450 -6.82 -36.16 15.70
C ALA A 450 -5.64 -37.13 15.93
N ALA A 451 -4.87 -36.96 17.01
CA ALA A 451 -3.78 -37.83 17.40
C ALA A 451 -4.23 -38.98 18.32
N GLY A 452 -5.53 -39.07 18.64
CA GLY A 452 -6.09 -40.07 19.53
C GLY A 452 -5.96 -39.73 21.02
N GLY A 453 -5.48 -38.52 21.36
CA GLY A 453 -5.42 -38.01 22.72
C GLY A 453 -6.79 -37.58 23.21
N HIS A 454 -7.13 -37.95 24.45
CA HIS A 454 -8.35 -37.53 25.12
C HIS A 454 -8.16 -36.17 25.78
N ARG A 455 -9.06 -35.21 25.53
CA ARG A 455 -8.98 -33.85 26.10
C ARG A 455 -10.29 -33.46 26.77
N TRP A 456 -10.18 -32.58 27.75
CA TRP A 456 -11.34 -31.92 28.35
C TRP A 456 -11.27 -30.43 28.04
N ARG A 457 -12.45 -29.82 27.94
CA ARG A 457 -12.64 -28.37 27.87
C ARG A 457 -13.71 -27.98 28.87
N LEU A 458 -13.43 -27.01 29.72
CA LEU A 458 -14.43 -26.41 30.58
C LEU A 458 -15.17 -25.33 29.78
N VAL A 459 -16.49 -25.43 29.70
CA VAL A 459 -17.35 -24.53 28.93
C VAL A 459 -18.35 -23.86 29.86
N ALA A 460 -18.52 -22.55 29.71
CA ALA A 460 -19.50 -21.77 30.42
C ALA A 460 -20.94 -22.08 29.96
N ALA A 461 -21.94 -21.70 30.74
CA ALA A 461 -23.35 -21.93 30.41
C ALA A 461 -23.81 -21.28 29.08
N ASN A 462 -23.09 -20.25 28.60
CA ASN A 462 -23.34 -19.59 27.32
C ASN A 462 -22.60 -20.24 26.13
N GLY A 463 -21.85 -21.32 26.35
CA GLY A 463 -21.06 -22.02 25.33
C GLY A 463 -19.63 -21.50 25.14
N GLU A 464 -19.20 -20.51 25.92
CA GLU A 464 -17.84 -19.96 25.81
C GLU A 464 -16.80 -20.88 26.48
N PRO A 465 -15.67 -21.21 25.83
CA PRO A 465 -14.57 -21.91 26.49
C PRO A 465 -14.01 -21.11 27.67
N ILE A 466 -13.78 -21.79 28.79
CA ILE A 466 -13.16 -21.23 30.00
C ILE A 466 -11.72 -21.74 30.14
N ALA A 467 -11.52 -23.04 29.95
CA ALA A 467 -10.23 -23.70 30.17
C ALA A 467 -10.11 -24.98 29.34
N ASP A 468 -8.88 -25.38 29.04
CA ASP A 468 -8.52 -26.60 28.32
C ASP A 468 -7.55 -27.46 29.14
N SER A 469 -7.49 -28.75 28.82
CA SER A 469 -6.61 -29.72 29.48
C SER A 469 -5.11 -29.49 29.29
N GLY A 470 -4.71 -28.59 28.38
CA GLY A 470 -3.33 -28.28 27.97
C GLY A 470 -2.59 -29.41 27.23
N GLU A 471 -2.81 -30.65 27.64
CA GLU A 471 -2.28 -31.85 27.04
C GLU A 471 -3.38 -32.86 26.68
N GLY A 472 -3.02 -33.84 25.84
CA GLY A 472 -3.89 -34.95 25.50
C GLY A 472 -3.58 -36.18 26.34
N TYR A 473 -4.57 -36.71 27.04
CA TYR A 473 -4.43 -37.91 27.87
C TYR A 473 -4.50 -39.19 27.05
N SER A 474 -3.73 -40.19 27.45
CA SER A 474 -3.60 -41.47 26.74
C SER A 474 -4.83 -42.37 26.82
N SER A 475 -5.77 -42.09 27.72
CA SER A 475 -7.00 -42.88 27.88
C SER A 475 -8.14 -42.04 28.48
N ARG A 476 -9.39 -42.48 28.27
CA ARG A 476 -10.56 -41.89 28.94
C ARG A 476 -10.47 -41.93 30.47
N SER A 477 -9.87 -42.98 31.04
CA SER A 477 -9.70 -43.07 32.50
C SER A 477 -8.77 -41.98 33.01
N ALA A 478 -7.62 -41.79 32.35
CA ALA A 478 -6.67 -40.73 32.70
C ALA A 478 -7.27 -39.33 32.53
N LEU A 479 -8.16 -39.15 31.54
CA LEU A 479 -8.93 -37.92 31.37
C LEU A 479 -9.88 -37.67 32.56
N THR A 480 -10.64 -38.69 32.98
CA THR A 480 -11.55 -38.56 34.13
C THR A 480 -10.78 -38.24 35.41
N ASP A 481 -9.67 -38.95 35.67
CA ASP A 481 -8.81 -38.68 36.83
C ASP A 481 -8.25 -37.24 36.80
N ALA A 482 -7.96 -36.71 35.60
CA ALA A 482 -7.52 -35.34 35.45
C ALA A 482 -8.63 -34.33 35.75
N ILE A 483 -9.87 -34.58 35.28
CA ILE A 483 -11.03 -33.73 35.58
C ILE A 483 -11.28 -33.70 37.10
N ASP A 484 -11.23 -34.85 37.77
CA ASP A 484 -11.44 -34.92 39.22
C ASP A 484 -10.35 -34.16 40.00
N ARG A 485 -9.08 -34.30 39.60
CA ARG A 485 -7.99 -33.47 40.16
C ARG A 485 -8.23 -31.98 39.96
N VAL A 486 -8.69 -31.56 38.79
CA VAL A 486 -8.97 -30.15 38.50
C VAL A 486 -10.13 -29.64 39.36
N ARG A 487 -11.20 -30.42 39.53
CA ARG A 487 -12.32 -30.11 40.43
C ARG A 487 -11.90 -29.92 41.88
N ASP A 488 -11.02 -30.79 42.37
CA ASP A 488 -10.57 -30.74 43.76
C ASP A 488 -9.57 -29.60 44.00
N LEU A 489 -8.64 -29.39 43.07
CA LEU A 489 -7.49 -28.51 43.26
C LEU A 489 -7.74 -27.07 42.81
N ALA A 490 -8.52 -26.84 41.76
CA ALA A 490 -8.76 -25.49 41.25
C ALA A 490 -9.38 -24.55 42.30
N PRO A 491 -10.41 -24.95 43.08
CA PRO A 491 -11.01 -24.06 44.09
C PRO A 491 -10.03 -23.66 45.20
N GLN A 492 -9.06 -24.54 45.50
CA GLN A 492 -8.06 -24.36 46.56
C GLN A 492 -6.77 -23.70 46.04
N ALA A 493 -6.68 -23.40 44.75
CA ALA A 493 -5.44 -22.94 44.15
C ALA A 493 -5.15 -21.47 44.51
N ASP A 494 -3.98 -21.24 45.10
CA ASP A 494 -3.52 -19.89 45.42
C ASP A 494 -3.10 -19.13 44.15
N ARG A 495 -3.32 -17.80 44.16
CA ARG A 495 -2.88 -16.93 43.07
C ARG A 495 -1.41 -16.58 43.24
N LEU A 496 -0.60 -17.03 42.30
CA LEU A 496 0.83 -16.74 42.33
C LEU A 496 1.11 -15.42 41.62
N THR A 497 1.41 -14.39 42.41
CA THR A 497 2.01 -13.15 41.89
C THR A 497 3.52 -13.28 41.97
N ILE A 498 4.14 -13.73 40.87
CA ILE A 498 5.61 -13.77 40.75
C ILE A 498 6.14 -12.32 40.81
N ALA A 499 6.90 -11.98 41.85
CA ALA A 499 7.42 -10.62 42.04
C ALA A 499 8.39 -10.20 40.91
N ALA A 500 9.40 -11.04 40.63
CA ALA A 500 10.36 -10.81 39.54
C ALA A 500 10.79 -12.13 38.87
N ALA A 501 11.20 -13.10 39.67
CA ALA A 501 11.46 -14.46 39.23
C ALA A 501 11.12 -15.44 40.36
N VAL A 502 10.96 -16.71 40.00
CA VAL A 502 10.59 -17.79 40.91
C VAL A 502 11.40 -19.04 40.61
N ILE A 503 11.73 -19.80 41.65
CA ILE A 503 12.42 -21.08 41.51
C ILE A 503 11.40 -22.21 41.53
N GLU A 504 11.39 -23.01 40.48
CA GLU A 504 10.56 -24.20 40.39
C GLU A 504 11.42 -25.46 40.49
N VAL A 505 11.15 -26.29 41.50
CA VAL A 505 11.72 -27.63 41.66
C VAL A 505 10.69 -28.64 41.16
N HIS A 506 11.07 -29.46 40.18
CA HIS A 506 10.19 -30.44 39.54
C HIS A 506 10.91 -31.78 39.36
N GLU A 507 10.15 -32.86 39.28
CA GLU A 507 10.65 -34.19 38.94
C GLU A 507 10.62 -34.36 37.41
N ASP A 508 11.71 -34.85 36.83
CA ASP A 508 11.80 -35.12 35.40
C ASP A 508 11.26 -36.52 35.03
N GLY A 509 11.18 -36.82 33.73
CA GLY A 509 10.63 -38.09 33.25
C GLY A 509 11.44 -39.34 33.67
N SER A 510 12.63 -39.17 34.24
CA SER A 510 13.47 -40.23 34.81
C SER A 510 13.31 -40.40 36.32
N GLY A 511 12.51 -39.55 36.97
CA GLY A 511 12.35 -39.55 38.43
C GLY A 511 13.45 -38.78 39.17
N GLU A 512 14.29 -38.02 38.46
CA GLU A 512 15.28 -37.14 39.06
C GLU A 512 14.68 -35.74 39.26
N PHE A 513 15.01 -35.08 40.37
CA PHE A 513 14.60 -33.72 40.65
C PHE A 513 15.50 -32.71 39.92
N ARG A 514 14.90 -31.71 39.30
CA ARG A 514 15.55 -30.61 38.56
C ARG A 514 14.98 -29.29 39.06
N TRP A 515 15.76 -28.22 38.97
CA TRP A 515 15.28 -26.88 39.29
C TRP A 515 15.39 -25.94 38.09
N ARG A 516 14.52 -24.94 38.01
CA ARG A 516 14.58 -23.88 37.00
C ARG A 516 14.19 -22.52 37.60
N LEU A 517 14.94 -21.49 37.25
CA LEU A 517 14.63 -20.09 37.58
C LEU A 517 13.79 -19.51 36.45
N ARG A 518 12.52 -19.21 36.72
CA ARG A 518 11.58 -18.63 35.76
C ARG A 518 11.35 -17.17 36.09
N HIS A 519 11.62 -16.28 35.14
CA HIS A 519 11.26 -14.86 35.24
C HIS A 519 9.74 -14.69 35.08
N ARG A 520 9.17 -13.60 35.62
CA ARG A 520 7.73 -13.29 35.59
C ARG A 520 7.10 -13.25 34.18
N ASN A 521 7.90 -13.09 33.14
CA ASN A 521 7.47 -13.15 31.72
C ASN A 521 7.53 -14.57 31.12
N GLY A 522 7.66 -15.61 31.96
CA GLY A 522 7.74 -17.00 31.53
C GLY A 522 9.10 -17.48 31.02
N THR A 523 10.08 -16.58 30.84
CA THR A 523 11.42 -16.95 30.37
C THR A 523 12.17 -17.74 31.44
N ILE A 524 12.76 -18.87 31.07
CA ILE A 524 13.68 -19.60 31.94
C ILE A 524 15.05 -18.95 31.86
N LEU A 525 15.48 -18.36 32.97
CA LEU A 525 16.77 -17.68 33.09
C LEU A 525 17.91 -18.66 33.32
N GLY A 526 17.67 -19.74 34.09
CA GLY A 526 18.66 -20.77 34.38
C GLY A 526 18.02 -22.08 34.84
N THR A 527 18.74 -23.19 34.70
CA THR A 527 18.29 -24.53 35.10
C THR A 527 19.38 -25.26 35.88
N SER A 528 19.03 -26.37 36.54
CA SER A 528 20.01 -27.28 37.10
C SER A 528 20.95 -27.83 36.01
N GLY A 529 22.25 -27.93 36.34
CA GLY A 529 23.22 -28.57 35.45
C GLY A 529 23.07 -30.08 35.38
N GLU A 530 22.50 -30.68 36.44
CA GLU A 530 22.29 -32.12 36.59
C GLU A 530 20.96 -32.43 37.30
N GLY A 531 20.67 -33.72 37.45
CA GLY A 531 19.46 -34.25 38.08
C GLY A 531 19.79 -34.78 39.46
N TYR A 532 18.91 -34.51 40.42
CA TYR A 532 19.12 -34.83 41.82
C TYR A 532 18.23 -36.01 42.24
N ALA A 533 18.75 -36.91 43.05
CA ALA A 533 17.98 -38.09 43.49
C ALA A 533 16.82 -37.73 44.45
N SER A 534 16.78 -36.51 44.99
CA SER A 534 15.75 -36.05 45.93
C SER A 534 15.42 -34.56 45.73
N ARG A 535 14.20 -34.17 46.13
CA ARG A 535 13.78 -32.75 46.18
C ARG A 535 14.73 -31.93 47.06
N SER A 536 15.15 -32.46 48.20
CA SER A 536 16.12 -31.82 49.10
C SER A 536 17.44 -31.53 48.39
N GLY A 537 17.97 -32.47 47.60
CA GLY A 537 19.21 -32.24 46.83
C GLY A 537 19.06 -31.13 45.79
N ALA A 538 17.90 -31.03 45.13
CA ALA A 538 17.62 -29.93 44.22
C ALA A 538 17.48 -28.58 44.94
N VAL A 539 16.89 -28.56 46.14
CA VAL A 539 16.80 -27.36 47.00
C VAL A 539 18.18 -26.92 47.48
N ASP A 540 19.03 -27.85 47.89
CA ASP A 540 20.42 -27.57 48.29
C ASP A 540 21.23 -26.98 47.15
N ALA A 541 21.08 -27.52 45.93
CA ALA A 541 21.70 -26.96 44.74
C ALA A 541 21.24 -25.52 44.46
N VAL A 542 19.93 -25.25 44.55
CA VAL A 542 19.39 -23.89 44.43
C VAL A 542 19.98 -22.96 45.48
N ASN A 543 20.09 -23.41 46.74
CA ASN A 543 20.70 -22.64 47.81
C ASN A 543 22.18 -22.34 47.52
N GLY A 544 22.90 -23.28 46.91
CA GLY A 544 24.25 -23.06 46.40
C GLY A 544 24.29 -21.97 45.32
N VAL A 545 23.34 -21.97 44.38
CA VAL A 545 23.24 -20.94 43.35
C VAL A 545 22.88 -19.58 43.95
N LYS A 546 21.89 -19.50 44.86
CA LYS A 546 21.55 -18.26 45.58
C LYS A 546 22.74 -17.68 46.33
N ARG A 547 23.57 -18.55 46.90
CA ARG A 547 24.76 -18.17 47.66
C ARG A 547 25.87 -17.65 46.76
N HIS A 548 26.16 -18.32 45.65
CA HIS A 548 27.39 -18.07 44.88
C HIS A 548 27.17 -17.27 43.59
N ALA A 549 26.05 -17.43 42.90
CA ALA A 549 25.82 -16.80 41.60
C ALA A 549 25.84 -15.26 41.61
N PRO A 550 25.29 -14.56 42.63
CA PRO A 550 25.25 -13.08 42.60
C PRO A 550 26.62 -12.40 42.50
N ASN A 551 27.66 -13.02 43.05
CA ASN A 551 29.02 -12.48 43.05
C ASN A 551 30.01 -13.31 42.21
N ALA A 552 29.57 -14.42 41.59
CA ALA A 552 30.45 -15.35 40.87
C ALA A 552 31.15 -14.67 39.69
N PRO A 553 32.49 -14.79 39.56
CA PRO A 553 33.20 -14.23 38.42
C PRO A 553 32.89 -15.00 37.12
N VAL A 554 32.91 -14.30 35.99
CA VAL A 554 32.81 -14.91 34.66
C VAL A 554 34.21 -15.22 34.13
N GLU A 555 34.49 -16.49 33.88
CA GLU A 555 35.76 -16.95 33.33
C GLU A 555 36.00 -16.38 31.92
N GLY A 556 37.18 -15.79 31.73
CA GLY A 556 37.58 -15.11 30.51
C GLY A 556 37.49 -13.58 30.55
N ASP A 557 37.24 -12.99 31.72
CA ASP A 557 37.20 -11.55 31.96
C ASP A 557 38.29 -11.06 32.93
N ALA A 558 39.41 -11.77 33.02
CA ALA A 558 40.63 -11.25 33.65
C ALA A 558 41.17 -10.09 32.81
N THR A 559 40.53 -8.93 32.92
CA THR A 559 41.04 -7.65 32.44
C THR A 559 42.33 -7.36 33.18
N GLY A 560 43.40 -7.17 32.40
CA GLY A 560 44.68 -6.69 32.89
C GLY A 560 44.50 -5.43 33.75
N GLY A 561 45.09 -5.48 34.93
CA GLY A 561 45.17 -4.38 35.86
C GLY A 561 46.40 -4.57 36.75
N SER A 562 47.36 -3.67 36.55
CA SER A 562 48.50 -3.32 37.42
C SER A 562 49.56 -4.38 37.72
N GLU A 563 50.60 -4.43 36.89
CA GLU A 563 51.99 -4.69 37.28
C GLU A 563 52.88 -4.34 36.09
N ASP A 564 53.22 -3.06 35.94
CA ASP A 564 54.48 -2.55 35.35
C ASP A 564 54.35 -1.03 35.11
N ASP A 565 54.50 -0.29 36.22
CA ASP A 565 54.94 1.11 36.16
C ASP A 565 55.87 1.33 37.38
N ALA A 566 56.95 0.56 37.39
CA ALA A 566 58.12 0.84 38.22
C ALA A 566 59.22 1.35 37.30
N ALA A 567 59.44 2.65 37.36
CA ALA A 567 60.50 3.37 36.69
C ALA A 567 61.87 2.74 36.98
N ASP A 568 62.54 2.30 35.92
CA ASP A 568 63.98 2.04 35.92
C ASP A 568 64.68 3.30 35.38
N GLU A 569 65.11 4.18 36.30
CA GLU A 569 66.06 5.24 35.98
C GLU A 569 67.46 4.61 35.84
N PRO A 570 68.21 4.91 34.78
CA PRO A 570 69.54 4.35 34.58
C PRO A 570 70.57 4.96 35.55
N GLU A 571 71.32 4.08 36.22
CA GLU A 571 72.51 4.41 37.02
C GLU A 571 73.48 5.31 36.22
N SER A 572 73.69 6.54 36.72
CA SER A 572 74.88 7.33 36.39
C SER A 572 75.96 7.02 37.42
N ASP A 573 76.82 6.06 37.11
CA ASP A 573 78.04 5.84 37.89
C ASP A 573 79.14 6.82 37.44
N ALA A 574 79.85 7.35 38.42
CA ALA A 574 80.84 8.39 38.28
C ALA A 574 82.09 7.94 37.51
N ALA A 575 82.52 8.73 36.52
CA ALA A 575 83.92 9.08 36.23
C ALA A 575 84.01 10.21 35.19
#